data_AF-A0A194X9E1-F1
#
_entry.id   AF-A0A194X9E1-F1
#
_cell.length_a   1.000
_cell.length_b   1.000
_cell.length_c   1.000
_cell.angle_alpha   90.00
_cell.angle_beta   90.00
_cell.angle_gamma   90.00
#
_symmetry.space_group_name_H-M   'P 1'
#
loop_
_entity.id
_entity.type
_entity.pdbx_description
1 polymer ?
#
loop_
_entity_poly.entity_id
_entity_poly.type
_entity_poly.pdbx_seq_one_letter_code
_entity_poly.pdbx_strand_id
1 'polypeptide(L)'
;MRPIYDKWSGKLNPHYHAMIPIVNEKLRSAARNEKEFARLKTADFALFGAMWWPTANFDELRILIFWAVWIFLWDDEADEPTGQCADDFETAQNFRQETIQFVHGCLKLDKTEKQRQGLFYQLTKSFQVFGHQLEATFEYLLGLSSNNKINSAIAHKILRSLTVVGTRLKSSLTWILGFSASKSPPTASSPVIENFRVVGEALVRGYTVEQRQNFFEEMKLAISSTEAEQKPKLEGRLPTLEEYWSTRMGISAVGVCIALIELASGIRGPYETNREPSLKILCDETNIVIIIANDILSLKKEMAKECADSLIPLSCLKNGDVQSVLDQAHTDLLAAVARFEVEAEKVLSEPRQTRMSDEELRVFIDGCRQLWVGNFEWSLRTGRYGLQSIDKTNGSFSVVL
;
A
#
# COMPACT_ATOMS: atom_id res chain seq x y z
N MET A 1 21.66 2.76 -14.94
CA MET A 1 20.58 1.79 -14.64
C MET A 1 19.79 1.35 -15.88
N ARG A 2 19.56 2.18 -16.92
CA ARG A 2 18.72 1.79 -18.09
C ARG A 2 19.07 0.45 -18.75
N PRO A 3 20.37 0.07 -18.97
CA PRO A 3 20.71 -1.21 -19.59
C PRO A 3 20.20 -2.46 -18.88
N ILE A 4 19.87 -2.35 -17.59
CA ILE A 4 19.25 -3.44 -16.82
C ILE A 4 17.86 -3.75 -17.38
N TYR A 5 17.11 -2.72 -17.76
CA TYR A 5 15.70 -2.79 -18.12
C TYR A 5 15.47 -2.96 -19.62
N ASP A 6 16.44 -2.62 -20.47
CA ASP A 6 16.33 -2.67 -21.94
C ASP A 6 16.01 -4.07 -22.50
N LYS A 7 16.24 -5.12 -21.71
CA LYS A 7 15.89 -6.51 -22.07
C LYS A 7 14.38 -6.73 -22.18
N TRP A 8 13.57 -5.94 -21.48
CA TRP A 8 12.12 -6.10 -21.42
C TRP A 8 11.44 -4.83 -21.93
N SER A 9 10.53 -4.96 -22.90
CA SER A 9 9.85 -3.79 -23.47
C SER A 9 8.86 -3.20 -22.46
N GLY A 10 9.17 -2.04 -21.88
CA GLY A 10 8.26 -1.24 -21.05
C GLY A 10 7.16 -0.59 -21.87
N LYS A 11 6.25 -1.39 -22.43
CA LYS A 11 5.12 -0.87 -23.22
C LYS A 11 4.19 -0.09 -22.31
N LEU A 12 3.76 1.08 -22.74
CA LEU A 12 2.74 1.84 -22.04
C LEU A 12 1.36 1.23 -22.34
N ASN A 13 0.54 1.01 -21.32
CA ASN A 13 -0.84 0.57 -21.51
C ASN A 13 -1.60 1.55 -22.42
N PRO A 14 -2.32 1.08 -23.46
CA PRO A 14 -3.04 1.94 -24.41
C PRO A 14 -4.13 2.81 -23.74
N HIS A 15 -4.61 2.42 -22.55
CA HIS A 15 -5.63 3.14 -21.82
C HIS A 15 -5.10 4.29 -20.95
N TYR A 16 -3.78 4.53 -20.91
CA TYR A 16 -3.16 5.57 -20.07
C TYR A 16 -3.88 6.92 -20.15
N HIS A 17 -4.05 7.47 -21.37
CA HIS A 17 -4.66 8.80 -21.54
C HIS A 17 -6.13 8.84 -21.11
N ALA A 18 -6.86 7.73 -21.29
CA ALA A 18 -8.25 7.63 -20.86
C ALA A 18 -8.38 7.49 -19.34
N MET A 19 -7.36 6.97 -18.64
CA MET A 19 -7.34 6.87 -17.19
C MET A 19 -7.09 8.21 -16.49
N ILE A 20 -6.37 9.15 -17.12
CA ILE A 20 -6.03 10.45 -16.51
C ILE A 20 -7.25 11.18 -15.88
N PRO A 21 -8.37 11.42 -16.58
CA PRO A 21 -9.52 12.11 -15.98
C PRO A 21 -10.14 11.32 -14.83
N ILE A 22 -10.24 9.99 -14.94
CA ILE A 22 -10.84 9.11 -13.93
C ILE A 22 -10.00 9.12 -12.64
N VAL A 23 -8.68 9.03 -12.80
CA VAL A 23 -7.74 9.07 -11.68
C VAL A 23 -7.73 10.45 -11.02
N ASN A 24 -7.76 11.53 -11.80
CA ASN A 24 -7.86 12.88 -11.26
C ASN A 24 -9.14 13.11 -10.45
N GLU A 25 -10.28 12.55 -10.89
CA GLU A 25 -11.52 12.62 -10.11
C GLU A 25 -11.39 11.85 -8.79
N LYS A 26 -10.81 10.63 -8.83
CA LYS A 26 -10.54 9.84 -7.62
C LYS A 26 -9.63 10.59 -6.65
N LEU A 27 -8.53 11.18 -7.14
CA LEU A 27 -7.62 11.99 -6.31
C LEU A 27 -8.33 13.21 -5.72
N ARG A 28 -9.18 13.90 -6.50
CA ARG A 28 -9.94 15.05 -6.01
C ARG A 28 -10.91 14.64 -4.89
N SER A 29 -11.53 13.48 -5.00
CA SER A 29 -12.44 12.96 -3.95
C SER A 29 -11.72 12.56 -2.66
N ALA A 30 -10.42 12.24 -2.75
CA ALA A 30 -9.63 11.77 -1.63
C ALA A 30 -8.80 12.88 -0.95
N ALA A 31 -8.45 13.94 -1.68
CA ALA A 31 -7.66 15.05 -1.15
C ALA A 31 -8.43 15.90 -0.14
N ARG A 32 -7.77 16.32 0.94
CA ARG A 32 -8.33 17.19 1.99
C ARG A 32 -8.46 18.64 1.51
N ASN A 33 -7.59 19.07 0.59
CA ASN A 33 -7.54 20.43 0.06
C ASN A 33 -6.86 20.48 -1.33
N GLU A 34 -6.93 21.64 -1.99
CA GLU A 34 -6.38 21.83 -3.35
C GLU A 34 -4.85 21.69 -3.40
N LYS A 35 -4.13 22.03 -2.31
CA LYS A 35 -2.67 21.87 -2.24
C LYS A 35 -2.28 20.39 -2.23
N GLU A 36 -2.97 19.57 -1.44
CA GLU A 36 -2.77 18.13 -1.42
C GLU A 36 -3.16 17.50 -2.75
N PHE A 37 -4.27 17.90 -3.35
CA PHE A 37 -4.66 17.44 -4.68
C PHE A 37 -3.58 17.75 -5.73
N ALA A 38 -3.05 18.97 -5.75
CA ALA A 38 -1.97 19.36 -6.65
C ALA A 38 -0.71 18.51 -6.42
N ARG A 39 -0.33 18.26 -5.16
CA ARG A 39 0.79 17.36 -4.80
C ARG A 39 0.55 15.95 -5.34
N LEU A 40 -0.60 15.35 -5.05
CA LEU A 40 -0.91 13.97 -5.49
C LEU A 40 -0.89 13.83 -7.01
N LYS A 41 -1.36 14.85 -7.75
CA LYS A 41 -1.31 14.84 -9.22
C LYS A 41 0.11 14.74 -9.78
N THR A 42 1.11 15.26 -9.07
CA THR A 42 2.52 15.16 -9.51
C THR A 42 3.02 13.72 -9.58
N ALA A 43 2.39 12.80 -8.84
CA ALA A 43 2.77 11.39 -8.85
C ALA A 43 2.35 10.68 -10.13
N ASP A 44 1.35 11.19 -10.86
CA ASP A 44 0.80 10.59 -12.09
C ASP A 44 0.48 9.09 -11.93
N PHE A 45 -0.53 8.80 -11.09
CA PHE A 45 -0.95 7.42 -10.82
C PHE A 45 -1.56 6.72 -12.05
N ALA A 46 -2.05 7.48 -13.03
CA ALA A 46 -2.48 6.91 -14.31
C ALA A 46 -1.26 6.33 -15.06
N LEU A 47 -0.14 7.07 -15.08
CA LEU A 47 1.10 6.58 -15.66
C LEU A 47 1.67 5.41 -14.86
N PHE A 48 1.62 5.47 -13.53
CA PHE A 48 2.05 4.37 -12.65
C PHE A 48 1.37 3.07 -13.05
N GLY A 49 0.03 3.03 -13.03
CA GLY A 49 -0.68 1.79 -13.35
C GLY A 49 -0.50 1.36 -14.80
N ALA A 50 -0.45 2.29 -15.74
CA ALA A 50 -0.23 1.98 -17.15
C ALA A 50 1.16 1.40 -17.45
N MET A 51 2.14 1.65 -16.59
CA MET A 51 3.49 1.12 -16.72
C MET A 51 3.68 -0.19 -15.96
N TRP A 52 3.06 -0.33 -14.79
CA TRP A 52 3.13 -1.55 -13.98
C TRP A 52 2.27 -2.69 -14.56
N TRP A 53 1.13 -2.36 -15.17
CA TRP A 53 0.20 -3.34 -15.75
C TRP A 53 -0.11 -3.01 -17.21
N PRO A 54 0.87 -3.15 -18.11
CA PRO A 54 0.77 -2.69 -19.49
C PRO A 54 -0.24 -3.49 -20.34
N THR A 55 -0.60 -4.69 -19.91
CA THR A 55 -1.53 -5.59 -20.60
C THR A 55 -2.94 -5.58 -20.01
N ALA A 56 -3.17 -4.89 -18.88
CA ALA A 56 -4.47 -4.86 -18.22
C ALA A 56 -5.53 -4.19 -19.10
N ASN A 57 -6.71 -4.81 -19.16
CA ASN A 57 -7.89 -4.20 -19.77
C ASN A 57 -8.34 -2.96 -18.98
N PHE A 58 -9.19 -2.15 -19.59
CA PHE A 58 -9.62 -0.86 -19.03
C PHE A 58 -10.17 -0.96 -17.58
N ASP A 59 -11.06 -1.91 -17.31
CA ASP A 59 -11.69 -2.03 -15.99
C ASP A 59 -10.73 -2.54 -14.93
N GLU A 60 -9.93 -3.55 -15.24
CA GLU A 60 -8.88 -4.07 -14.35
C GLU A 60 -7.85 -2.98 -14.06
N LEU A 61 -7.35 -2.28 -15.09
CA LEU A 61 -6.40 -1.18 -14.95
C LEU A 61 -6.93 -0.08 -14.02
N ARG A 62 -8.21 0.28 -14.15
CA ARG A 62 -8.84 1.27 -13.26
C ARG A 62 -8.81 0.82 -11.80
N ILE A 63 -9.10 -0.44 -11.53
CA ILE A 63 -9.08 -1.01 -10.16
C ILE A 63 -7.65 -1.06 -9.61
N LEU A 64 -6.69 -1.48 -10.44
CA LEU A 64 -5.27 -1.52 -10.09
C LEU A 64 -4.73 -0.12 -9.74
N ILE A 65 -5.10 0.90 -10.52
CA ILE A 65 -4.75 2.30 -10.21
C ILE A 65 -5.46 2.78 -8.94
N PHE A 66 -6.74 2.42 -8.74
CA PHE A 66 -7.46 2.81 -7.51
C PHE A 66 -6.84 2.20 -6.27
N TRP A 67 -6.35 0.95 -6.35
CA TRP A 67 -5.56 0.34 -5.30
C TRP A 67 -4.24 1.09 -5.08
N ALA A 68 -3.50 1.43 -6.15
CA ALA A 68 -2.25 2.19 -6.04
C ALA A 68 -2.47 3.56 -5.38
N VAL A 69 -3.50 4.30 -5.80
CA VAL A 69 -3.89 5.56 -5.15
C VAL A 69 -4.22 5.34 -3.68
N TRP A 70 -4.97 4.28 -3.36
CA TRP A 70 -5.36 3.97 -1.99
C TRP A 70 -4.17 3.67 -1.09
N ILE A 71 -3.23 2.82 -1.50
CA ILE A 71 -2.10 2.44 -0.66
C ILE A 71 -1.15 3.62 -0.41
N PHE A 72 -0.92 4.48 -1.42
CA PHE A 72 -0.11 5.69 -1.23
C PHE A 72 -0.76 6.71 -0.27
N LEU A 73 -2.10 6.82 -0.29
CA LEU A 73 -2.81 7.70 0.65
C LEU A 73 -2.87 7.10 2.05
N TRP A 74 -2.99 5.78 2.15
CA TRP A 74 -2.97 5.06 3.42
C TRP A 74 -1.60 5.18 4.09
N ASP A 75 -0.52 5.04 3.31
CA ASP A 75 0.87 5.26 3.73
C ASP A 75 1.09 6.69 4.25
N ASP A 76 0.70 7.71 3.46
CA ASP A 76 0.81 9.12 3.89
C ASP A 76 0.03 9.40 5.20
N GLU A 77 -1.13 8.78 5.44
CA GLU A 77 -1.92 8.96 6.69
C GLU A 77 -1.29 8.22 7.89
N ALA A 78 -0.64 7.09 7.65
CA ALA A 78 0.06 6.34 8.69
C ALA A 78 1.36 7.04 9.14
N ASP A 79 2.08 7.66 8.20
CA ASP A 79 3.47 8.09 8.38
C ASP A 79 3.72 9.60 8.41
N GLU A 80 2.88 10.47 7.81
CA GLU A 80 3.17 11.91 7.83
C GLU A 80 3.07 12.46 9.27
N PRO A 81 3.96 13.38 9.70
CA PRO A 81 3.86 14.07 11.02
C PRO A 81 2.54 14.83 11.25
N THR A 82 1.73 14.99 10.19
CA THR A 82 0.40 15.60 10.24
C THR A 82 -0.75 14.57 10.23
N GLY A 83 -0.41 13.30 10.04
CA GLY A 83 -1.33 12.17 10.13
C GLY A 83 -1.77 11.95 11.57
N GLN A 84 -2.98 11.46 11.76
CA GLN A 84 -3.56 11.29 13.10
C GLN A 84 -2.81 10.25 13.95
N CYS A 85 -1.93 9.47 13.34
CA CYS A 85 -1.28 8.29 13.91
C CYS A 85 0.23 8.42 14.13
N ALA A 86 0.90 9.44 13.58
CA ALA A 86 2.36 9.44 13.47
C ALA A 86 3.09 9.41 14.83
N ASP A 87 2.62 10.21 15.80
CA ASP A 87 3.25 10.36 17.11
C ASP A 87 2.63 9.47 18.21
N ASP A 88 1.61 8.67 17.87
CA ASP A 88 0.89 7.82 18.82
C ASP A 88 0.81 6.37 18.32
N PHE A 89 1.67 5.53 18.90
CA PHE A 89 1.75 4.10 18.57
C PHE A 89 0.42 3.36 18.79
N GLU A 90 -0.35 3.71 19.83
CA GLU A 90 -1.61 3.04 20.14
C GLU A 90 -2.69 3.41 19.11
N THR A 91 -2.78 4.68 18.75
CA THR A 91 -3.68 5.17 17.70
C THR A 91 -3.31 4.55 16.34
N ALA A 92 -2.03 4.54 15.99
CA ALA A 92 -1.53 3.88 14.77
C ALA A 92 -1.86 2.38 14.75
N GLN A 93 -1.73 1.69 15.88
CA GLN A 93 -2.07 0.27 15.96
C GLN A 93 -3.56 0.02 15.78
N ASN A 94 -4.43 0.87 16.34
CA ASN A 94 -5.86 0.77 16.11
C ASN A 94 -6.21 0.98 14.63
N PHE A 95 -5.58 1.95 13.97
CA PHE A 95 -5.74 2.23 12.55
C PHE A 95 -5.30 1.05 11.66
N ARG A 96 -4.12 0.46 11.93
CA ARG A 96 -3.63 -0.75 11.24
C ARG A 96 -4.60 -1.92 11.38
N GLN A 97 -5.04 -2.21 12.60
CA GLN A 97 -5.93 -3.32 12.88
C GLN A 97 -7.32 -3.14 12.25
N GLU A 98 -7.88 -1.93 12.29
CA GLU A 98 -9.13 -1.63 11.61
C GLU A 98 -8.98 -1.84 10.10
N THR A 99 -7.89 -1.33 9.51
CA THR A 99 -7.60 -1.47 8.08
C THR A 99 -7.56 -2.94 7.67
N ILE A 100 -6.79 -3.78 8.39
CA ILE A 100 -6.67 -5.22 8.11
C ILE A 100 -8.04 -5.90 8.15
N GLN A 101 -8.86 -5.60 9.17
CA GLN A 101 -10.19 -6.18 9.30
C GLN A 101 -11.15 -5.72 8.20
N PHE A 102 -11.08 -4.45 7.83
CA PHE A 102 -11.89 -3.88 6.77
C PHE A 102 -11.55 -4.48 5.41
N VAL A 103 -10.25 -4.59 5.08
CA VAL A 103 -9.77 -5.25 3.87
C VAL A 103 -10.24 -6.70 3.84
N HIS A 104 -10.05 -7.46 4.92
CA HIS A 104 -10.53 -8.84 5.04
C HIS A 104 -12.04 -8.98 4.78
N GLY A 105 -12.83 -8.07 5.38
CA GLY A 105 -14.28 -8.03 5.20
C GLY A 105 -14.69 -7.71 3.76
N CYS A 106 -14.05 -6.72 3.13
CA CYS A 106 -14.32 -6.35 1.73
C CYS A 106 -13.99 -7.48 0.77
N LEU A 107 -12.96 -8.28 1.10
CA LEU A 107 -12.57 -9.46 0.35
C LEU A 107 -13.48 -10.67 0.63
N LYS A 108 -14.46 -10.58 1.54
CA LYS A 108 -15.38 -11.67 1.90
C LYS A 108 -14.66 -13.00 2.22
N LEU A 109 -13.60 -12.89 3.02
CA LEU A 109 -12.86 -14.04 3.55
C LEU A 109 -13.46 -14.50 4.89
N ASP A 110 -13.33 -15.80 5.20
CA ASP A 110 -13.89 -16.38 6.41
C ASP A 110 -13.11 -15.92 7.65
N LYS A 111 -13.84 -15.51 8.70
CA LYS A 111 -13.24 -15.00 9.94
C LYS A 111 -12.66 -16.15 10.77
N THR A 112 -11.34 -16.16 10.94
CA THR A 112 -10.66 -16.99 11.95
C THR A 112 -11.05 -16.57 13.38
N GLU A 113 -10.86 -17.47 14.34
CA GLU A 113 -11.21 -17.21 15.75
C GLU A 113 -10.42 -16.02 16.34
N LYS A 114 -9.13 -15.90 15.99
CA LYS A 114 -8.28 -14.76 16.38
C LYS A 114 -8.80 -13.42 15.84
N GLN A 115 -9.26 -13.39 14.58
CA GLN A 115 -9.82 -12.19 13.99
C GLN A 115 -11.12 -11.78 14.69
N ARG A 116 -11.98 -12.73 15.09
CA ARG A 116 -13.18 -12.42 15.87
C ARG A 116 -12.84 -11.79 17.21
N GLN A 117 -11.87 -12.34 17.95
CA GLN A 117 -11.43 -11.80 19.24
C GLN A 117 -10.86 -10.37 19.11
N GLY A 118 -10.03 -10.10 18.10
CA GLY A 118 -9.52 -8.74 17.82
C GLY A 118 -10.65 -7.74 17.49
N LEU A 119 -11.67 -8.20 16.76
CA LEU A 119 -12.86 -7.42 16.42
C LEU A 119 -13.64 -7.02 17.68
N PHE A 120 -13.82 -7.96 18.62
CA PHE A 120 -14.44 -7.66 19.92
C PHE A 120 -13.64 -6.65 20.73
N TYR A 121 -12.31 -6.80 20.78
CA TYR A 121 -11.44 -5.88 21.51
C TYR A 121 -11.54 -4.44 20.97
N GLN A 122 -11.43 -4.26 19.65
CA GLN A 122 -11.58 -2.92 19.05
C GLN A 122 -12.94 -2.31 19.31
N LEU A 123 -13.97 -3.15 19.29
CA LEU A 123 -15.32 -2.68 19.50
C LEU A 123 -15.55 -2.30 20.97
N THR A 124 -14.93 -3.00 21.93
CA THR A 124 -14.90 -2.56 23.33
C THR A 124 -14.17 -1.24 23.52
N LYS A 125 -13.04 -1.02 22.83
CA LYS A 125 -12.36 0.30 22.83
C LYS A 125 -13.21 1.40 22.23
N SER A 126 -13.87 1.12 21.11
CA SER A 126 -14.75 2.09 20.45
C SER A 126 -15.92 2.49 21.36
N PHE A 127 -16.44 1.54 22.16
CA PHE A 127 -17.41 1.84 23.21
C PHE A 127 -16.84 2.67 24.36
N GLN A 128 -15.59 2.41 24.79
CA GLN A 128 -14.93 3.22 25.83
C GLN A 128 -14.73 4.66 25.36
N VAL A 129 -14.21 4.87 24.14
CA VAL A 129 -14.03 6.21 23.55
C VAL A 129 -15.38 6.92 23.40
N PHE A 130 -16.41 6.22 22.93
CA PHE A 130 -17.77 6.76 22.86
C PHE A 130 -18.31 7.12 24.26
N GLY A 131 -18.03 6.30 25.27
CA GLY A 131 -18.35 6.58 26.67
C GLY A 131 -17.70 7.87 27.17
N HIS A 132 -16.39 8.03 26.95
CA HIS A 132 -15.67 9.26 27.31
C HIS A 132 -16.17 10.49 26.54
N GLN A 133 -16.52 10.36 25.26
CA GLN A 133 -17.13 11.46 24.49
C GLN A 133 -18.51 11.85 25.02
N LEU A 134 -19.31 10.87 25.46
CA LEU A 134 -20.57 11.12 26.14
C LEU A 134 -20.35 11.86 27.45
N GLU A 135 -19.44 11.38 28.30
CA GLU A 135 -19.09 12.02 29.58
C GLU A 135 -18.63 13.48 29.39
N ALA A 136 -17.66 13.73 28.51
CA ALA A 136 -17.17 15.08 28.23
C ALA A 136 -18.26 16.00 27.65
N THR A 137 -19.16 15.46 26.83
CA THR A 137 -20.32 16.20 26.31
C THR A 137 -21.30 16.55 27.44
N PHE A 138 -21.58 15.61 28.34
CA PHE A 138 -22.42 15.84 29.50
C PHE A 138 -21.81 16.88 30.43
N GLU A 139 -20.51 16.79 30.73
CA GLU A 139 -19.78 17.78 31.53
C GLU A 139 -19.81 19.17 30.89
N TYR A 140 -19.61 19.27 29.58
CA TYR A 140 -19.72 20.53 28.83
C TYR A 140 -21.13 21.12 28.89
N LEU A 141 -22.17 20.31 28.67
CA LEU A 141 -23.57 20.74 28.72
C LEU A 141 -23.99 21.15 30.15
N LEU A 142 -23.54 20.41 31.17
CA LEU A 142 -23.80 20.71 32.58
C LEU A 142 -23.04 21.98 33.03
N GLY A 143 -21.79 22.16 32.59
CA GLY A 143 -20.97 23.33 32.86
C GLY A 143 -21.48 24.62 32.22
N LEU A 144 -22.03 24.56 31.00
CA LEU A 144 -22.67 25.71 30.33
C LEU A 144 -24.05 26.07 30.89
N SER A 145 -24.73 25.13 31.57
CA SER A 145 -26.02 25.42 32.21
C SER A 145 -25.93 26.48 33.31
N SER A 146 -24.71 26.81 33.76
CA SER A 146 -24.47 27.80 34.80
C SER A 146 -24.49 29.26 34.32
N ASN A 147 -24.36 29.58 33.02
CA ASN A 147 -24.47 31.00 32.60
C ASN A 147 -24.72 31.37 31.10
N ASN A 148 -25.08 30.46 30.19
CA ASN A 148 -25.52 30.90 28.84
C ASN A 148 -26.48 29.90 28.16
N LYS A 149 -27.51 30.43 27.47
CA LYS A 149 -28.46 29.62 26.68
C LYS A 149 -27.69 28.83 25.61
N ILE A 150 -27.65 27.51 25.74
CA ILE A 150 -27.08 26.60 24.75
C ILE A 150 -27.83 26.81 23.41
N ASN A 151 -27.10 27.15 22.36
CA ASN A 151 -27.67 27.25 21.02
C ASN A 151 -28.18 25.87 20.58
N SER A 152 -29.49 25.73 20.39
CA SER A 152 -30.16 24.46 20.08
C SER A 152 -29.59 23.75 18.86
N ALA A 153 -28.98 24.50 17.92
CA ALA A 153 -28.31 23.96 16.75
C ALA A 153 -27.01 23.20 17.07
N ILE A 154 -26.24 23.66 18.06
CA ILE A 154 -25.00 23.01 18.50
C ILE A 154 -25.33 21.70 19.23
N ALA A 155 -26.30 21.75 20.15
CA ALA A 155 -26.78 20.56 20.85
C ALA A 155 -27.33 19.50 19.87
N HIS A 156 -28.11 19.93 18.85
CA HIS A 156 -28.59 19.03 17.79
C HIS A 156 -27.46 18.41 16.97
N LYS A 157 -26.40 19.17 16.66
CA LYS A 157 -25.23 18.64 15.92
C LYS A 157 -24.48 17.57 16.73
N ILE A 158 -24.32 17.80 18.04
CA ILE A 158 -23.67 16.85 18.94
C ILE A 158 -24.53 15.57 19.09
N LEU A 159 -25.83 15.71 19.35
CA LEU A 159 -26.77 14.57 19.43
C LEU A 159 -26.82 13.75 18.15
N ARG A 160 -26.82 14.39 16.97
CA ARG A 160 -26.70 13.69 15.68
C ARG A 160 -25.38 12.92 15.59
N SER A 161 -24.27 13.52 15.97
CA SER A 161 -22.96 12.87 15.97
C SER A 161 -22.97 11.61 16.83
N LEU A 162 -23.47 11.70 18.06
CA LEU A 162 -23.58 10.56 18.99
C LEU A 162 -24.50 9.46 18.44
N THR A 163 -25.60 9.83 17.79
CA THR A 163 -26.54 8.87 17.15
C THR A 163 -25.87 8.13 16.00
N VAL A 164 -25.06 8.83 15.19
CA VAL A 164 -24.30 8.24 14.08
C VAL A 164 -23.26 7.25 14.63
N VAL A 165 -22.52 7.63 15.67
CA VAL A 165 -21.51 6.75 16.30
C VAL A 165 -22.17 5.52 16.92
N GLY A 166 -23.26 5.69 17.68
CA GLY A 166 -24.01 4.57 18.27
C GLY A 166 -24.57 3.61 17.22
N THR A 167 -25.06 4.14 16.09
CA THR A 167 -25.54 3.32 14.97
C THR A 167 -24.40 2.52 14.34
N ARG A 168 -23.24 3.14 14.11
CA ARG A 168 -22.04 2.46 13.60
C ARG A 168 -21.59 1.33 14.53
N LEU A 169 -21.51 1.59 15.84
CA LEU A 169 -21.14 0.59 16.84
C LEU A 169 -22.07 -0.63 16.81
N LYS A 170 -23.38 -0.39 16.74
CA LYS A 170 -24.39 -1.45 16.62
C LYS A 170 -24.23 -2.23 15.31
N SER A 171 -24.06 -1.55 14.18
CA SER A 171 -23.84 -2.18 12.88
C SER A 171 -22.56 -3.03 12.87
N SER A 172 -21.48 -2.54 13.46
CA SER A 172 -20.25 -3.31 13.64
C SER A 172 -20.52 -4.56 14.46
N LEU A 173 -21.06 -4.47 15.67
CA LEU A 173 -21.40 -5.63 16.52
C LEU A 173 -22.21 -6.70 15.80
N THR A 174 -23.28 -6.30 15.13
CA THR A 174 -24.15 -7.24 14.41
C THR A 174 -23.41 -7.96 13.29
N TRP A 175 -22.48 -7.28 12.60
CA TRP A 175 -21.62 -7.88 11.59
C TRP A 175 -20.50 -8.76 12.19
N ILE A 176 -19.94 -8.40 13.35
CA ILE A 176 -18.99 -9.25 14.10
C ILE A 176 -19.64 -10.59 14.44
N LEU A 177 -20.83 -10.52 15.04
CA LEU A 177 -21.56 -11.65 15.59
C LEU A 177 -22.25 -12.51 14.53
N GLY A 178 -22.15 -12.16 13.25
CA GLY A 178 -22.81 -12.88 12.16
C GLY A 178 -24.33 -12.71 12.12
N PHE A 179 -24.88 -11.76 12.88
CA PHE A 179 -26.31 -11.41 12.87
C PHE A 179 -26.69 -10.45 11.73
N SER A 180 -25.70 -9.89 11.03
CA SER A 180 -25.93 -9.03 9.86
C SER A 180 -26.25 -9.87 8.62
N ALA A 181 -27.29 -9.45 7.89
CA ALA A 181 -27.58 -9.99 6.55
C ALA A 181 -26.53 -9.55 5.50
N SER A 182 -25.78 -8.47 5.77
CA SER A 182 -24.73 -7.97 4.87
C SER A 182 -23.47 -8.82 4.97
N LYS A 183 -22.98 -9.29 3.82
CA LYS A 183 -21.66 -9.93 3.69
C LYS A 183 -20.49 -8.93 3.65
N SER A 184 -20.77 -7.64 3.46
CA SER A 184 -19.76 -6.58 3.43
C SER A 184 -19.61 -5.91 4.80
N PRO A 185 -18.40 -5.43 5.15
CA PRO A 185 -18.17 -4.74 6.41
C PRO A 185 -18.94 -3.40 6.44
N PRO A 186 -19.31 -2.89 7.64
CA PRO A 186 -19.90 -1.56 7.79
C PRO A 186 -18.95 -0.47 7.28
N THR A 187 -19.43 0.78 7.21
CA THR A 187 -18.60 1.94 6.85
C THR A 187 -17.42 2.09 7.81
N ALA A 188 -16.21 2.27 7.27
CA ALA A 188 -15.00 2.45 8.07
C ALA A 188 -15.03 3.77 8.87
N SER A 189 -14.18 3.85 9.90
CA SER A 189 -13.99 5.05 10.72
C SER A 189 -13.40 6.21 9.91
N SER A 190 -12.43 5.90 9.04
CA SER A 190 -11.68 6.85 8.23
C SER A 190 -12.00 6.74 6.74
N PRO A 191 -12.12 7.87 6.01
CA PRO A 191 -12.31 7.88 4.55
C PRO A 191 -11.22 7.12 3.79
N VAL A 192 -9.96 7.12 4.28
CA VAL A 192 -8.88 6.40 3.62
C VAL A 192 -9.10 4.90 3.68
N ILE A 193 -9.54 4.34 4.81
CA ILE A 193 -9.87 2.92 4.93
C ILE A 193 -11.06 2.58 4.03
N GLU A 194 -12.12 3.40 4.06
CA GLU A 194 -13.34 3.19 3.27
C GLU A 194 -13.08 3.17 1.76
N ASN A 195 -12.10 3.95 1.29
CA ASN A 195 -11.72 4.03 -0.12
C ASN A 195 -11.28 2.68 -0.70
N PHE A 196 -10.88 1.70 0.12
CA PHE A 196 -10.55 0.35 -0.32
C PHE A 196 -11.78 -0.44 -0.82
N ARG A 197 -13.00 -0.10 -0.39
CA ARG A 197 -14.20 -0.92 -0.64
C ARG A 197 -14.40 -1.25 -2.11
N VAL A 198 -14.22 -0.26 -2.99
CA VAL A 198 -14.36 -0.43 -4.45
C VAL A 198 -13.35 -1.43 -5.02
N VAL A 199 -12.13 -1.48 -4.46
CA VAL A 199 -11.09 -2.44 -4.83
C VAL A 199 -11.50 -3.83 -4.34
N GLY A 200 -11.87 -3.96 -3.07
CA GLY A 200 -12.29 -5.25 -2.51
C GLY A 200 -13.50 -5.85 -3.23
N GLU A 201 -14.50 -5.04 -3.59
CA GLU A 201 -15.66 -5.50 -4.37
C GLU A 201 -15.28 -5.97 -5.79
N ALA A 202 -14.31 -5.31 -6.42
CA ALA A 202 -13.80 -5.74 -7.71
C ALA A 202 -13.00 -7.04 -7.61
N LEU A 203 -12.16 -7.19 -6.59
CA LEU A 203 -11.42 -8.42 -6.32
C LEU A 203 -12.37 -9.59 -6.03
N VAL A 204 -13.48 -9.36 -5.30
CA VAL A 204 -14.52 -10.39 -5.12
C VAL A 204 -15.14 -10.88 -6.43
N ARG A 205 -15.19 -10.04 -7.47
CA ARG A 205 -15.71 -10.43 -8.79
C ARG A 205 -14.63 -11.07 -9.66
N GLY A 206 -13.40 -10.58 -9.58
CA GLY A 206 -12.29 -11.00 -10.44
C GLY A 206 -11.52 -12.21 -9.94
N TYR A 207 -11.48 -12.45 -8.62
CA TYR A 207 -10.63 -13.47 -8.00
C TYR A 207 -11.41 -14.63 -7.38
N THR A 208 -10.76 -15.80 -7.40
CA THR A 208 -11.13 -16.95 -6.57
C THR A 208 -10.96 -16.64 -5.07
N VAL A 209 -11.37 -17.55 -4.19
CA VAL A 209 -11.16 -17.38 -2.74
C VAL A 209 -9.67 -17.38 -2.42
N GLU A 210 -8.90 -18.26 -3.04
CA GLU A 210 -7.47 -18.44 -2.80
C GLU A 210 -6.66 -17.23 -3.26
N GLN A 211 -6.98 -16.66 -4.43
CA GLN A 211 -6.32 -15.43 -4.90
C GLN A 211 -6.62 -14.24 -3.98
N ARG A 212 -7.86 -14.13 -3.48
CA ARG A 212 -8.21 -13.13 -2.46
C ARG A 212 -7.46 -13.34 -1.15
N GLN A 213 -7.26 -14.59 -0.75
CA GLN A 213 -6.47 -14.92 0.45
C GLN A 213 -5.01 -14.54 0.28
N ASN A 214 -4.39 -14.83 -0.87
CA ASN A 214 -3.02 -14.44 -1.17
C ASN A 214 -2.87 -12.91 -1.14
N PHE A 215 -3.73 -12.19 -1.85
CA PHE A 215 -3.76 -10.72 -1.82
C PHE A 215 -3.93 -10.19 -0.39
N PHE A 216 -4.79 -10.82 0.41
CA PHE A 216 -4.99 -10.41 1.81
C PHE A 216 -3.76 -10.60 2.68
N GLU A 217 -3.06 -11.74 2.57
CA GLU A 217 -1.86 -11.96 3.37
C GLU A 217 -0.73 -10.99 3.00
N GLU A 218 -0.58 -10.64 1.72
CA GLU A 218 0.38 -9.59 1.29
C GLU A 218 -0.02 -8.22 1.84
N MET A 219 -1.31 -7.86 1.77
CA MET A 219 -1.83 -6.61 2.33
C MET A 219 -1.61 -6.52 3.85
N LYS A 220 -1.87 -7.63 4.55
CA LYS A 220 -1.70 -7.72 5.99
C LYS A 220 -0.23 -7.64 6.38
N LEU A 221 0.66 -8.27 5.63
CA LEU A 221 2.11 -8.15 5.80
C LEU A 221 2.53 -6.70 5.65
N ALA A 222 2.17 -6.04 4.54
CA ALA A 222 2.51 -4.64 4.29
C ALA A 222 2.06 -3.71 5.41
N ILE A 223 0.78 -3.80 5.82
CA ILE A 223 0.23 -2.96 6.89
C ILE A 223 0.90 -3.27 8.24
N SER A 224 1.13 -4.54 8.55
CA SER A 224 1.69 -4.94 9.85
C SER A 224 3.18 -4.58 9.95
N SER A 225 3.93 -4.56 8.85
CA SER A 225 5.33 -4.15 8.83
C SER A 225 5.53 -2.68 9.20
N THR A 226 4.55 -1.80 8.96
CA THR A 226 4.63 -0.38 9.40
C THR A 226 4.70 -0.23 10.92
N GLU A 227 4.27 -1.23 11.70
CA GLU A 227 4.47 -1.23 13.15
C GLU A 227 5.97 -1.27 13.51
N ALA A 228 6.75 -2.10 12.81
CA ALA A 228 8.19 -2.21 13.03
C ALA A 228 8.93 -0.95 12.55
N GLU A 229 8.45 -0.33 11.47
CA GLU A 229 8.95 0.94 10.94
C GLU A 229 8.77 2.10 11.92
N GLN A 230 7.62 2.16 12.60
CA GLN A 230 7.27 3.25 13.50
C GLN A 230 8.13 3.27 14.78
N LYS A 231 8.60 2.11 15.25
CA LYS A 231 9.32 2.00 16.54
C LYS A 231 10.61 2.84 16.59
N PRO A 232 11.57 2.69 15.66
CA PRO A 232 12.76 3.56 15.62
C PRO A 232 12.43 5.04 15.50
N LYS A 233 11.41 5.40 14.69
CA LYS A 233 10.96 6.78 14.48
C LYS A 233 10.52 7.43 15.79
N LEU A 234 9.69 6.73 16.59
CA LEU A 234 9.23 7.21 17.90
C LEU A 234 10.35 7.28 18.95
N GLU A 235 11.38 6.45 18.82
CA GLU A 235 12.58 6.49 19.66
C GLU A 235 13.57 7.60 19.23
N GLY A 236 13.29 8.33 18.14
CA GLY A 236 14.15 9.39 17.62
C GLY A 236 15.46 8.86 17.04
N ARG A 237 15.48 7.61 16.56
CA ARG A 237 16.67 6.96 15.99
C ARG A 237 16.41 6.46 14.57
N LEU A 238 17.49 6.31 13.81
CA LEU A 238 17.45 5.60 12.53
C LEU A 238 17.39 4.08 12.75
N PRO A 239 16.74 3.32 11.85
CA PRO A 239 16.83 1.87 11.85
C PRO A 239 18.25 1.41 11.49
N THR A 240 18.65 0.24 11.96
CA THR A 240 19.82 -0.46 11.43
C THR A 240 19.53 -0.98 10.00
N LEU A 241 20.58 -1.34 9.24
CA LEU A 241 20.38 -1.95 7.91
C LEU A 241 19.58 -3.26 7.98
N GLU A 242 19.71 -4.03 9.06
CA GLU A 242 18.96 -5.28 9.26
C GLU A 242 17.48 -5.01 9.56
N GLU A 243 17.19 -4.04 10.43
CA GLU A 243 15.82 -3.56 10.70
C GLU A 243 15.18 -2.99 9.43
N TYR A 244 15.95 -2.22 8.63
CA TYR A 244 15.52 -1.70 7.34
C TYR A 244 15.10 -2.85 6.42
N TRP A 245 15.97 -3.83 6.14
CA TRP A 245 15.66 -4.91 5.19
C TRP A 245 14.48 -5.78 5.66
N SER A 246 14.42 -6.10 6.94
CA SER A 246 13.31 -6.90 7.50
C SER A 246 11.97 -6.18 7.41
N THR A 247 11.96 -4.85 7.49
CA THR A 247 10.75 -4.03 7.40
C THR A 247 10.38 -3.69 5.96
N ARG A 248 11.37 -3.27 5.15
CA ARG A 248 11.23 -2.76 3.78
C ARG A 248 10.58 -3.77 2.83
N MET A 249 10.89 -5.07 3.00
CA MET A 249 10.27 -6.14 2.23
C MET A 249 8.74 -6.19 2.39
N GLY A 250 8.19 -5.75 3.52
CA GLY A 250 6.75 -5.62 3.73
C GLY A 250 6.20 -4.26 3.29
N ILE A 251 6.78 -3.17 3.80
CA ILE A 251 6.23 -1.81 3.61
C ILE A 251 6.34 -1.31 2.16
N SER A 252 7.14 -1.94 1.30
CA SER A 252 7.21 -1.61 -0.13
C SER A 252 5.91 -1.84 -0.89
N ALA A 253 4.99 -2.65 -0.32
CA ALA A 253 3.75 -3.12 -0.94
C ALA A 253 3.93 -3.87 -2.29
N VAL A 254 5.17 -4.22 -2.67
CA VAL A 254 5.43 -4.92 -3.94
C VAL A 254 4.82 -6.32 -3.95
N GLY A 255 4.82 -7.03 -2.81
CA GLY A 255 4.13 -8.32 -2.68
C GLY A 255 2.65 -8.22 -3.08
N VAL A 256 1.99 -7.12 -2.72
CA VAL A 256 0.60 -6.86 -3.13
C VAL A 256 0.50 -6.60 -4.63
N CYS A 257 1.42 -5.84 -5.23
CA CYS A 257 1.47 -5.64 -6.68
C CYS A 257 1.66 -6.96 -7.44
N ILE A 258 2.48 -7.87 -6.90
CA ILE A 258 2.68 -9.22 -7.47
C ILE A 258 1.38 -10.02 -7.40
N ALA A 259 0.68 -10.00 -6.26
CA ALA A 259 -0.63 -10.62 -6.12
C ALA A 259 -1.69 -10.03 -7.08
N LEU A 260 -1.48 -8.82 -7.59
CA LEU A 260 -2.34 -8.15 -8.56
C LEU A 260 -2.02 -8.45 -10.03
N ILE A 261 -0.89 -9.13 -10.32
CA ILE A 261 -0.54 -9.59 -11.68
C ILE A 261 -1.64 -10.50 -12.24
N GLU A 262 -2.23 -11.34 -11.38
CA GLU A 262 -3.28 -12.27 -11.78
C GLU A 262 -4.52 -11.54 -12.27
N LEU A 263 -4.92 -10.44 -11.63
CA LEU A 263 -6.05 -9.60 -12.06
C LEU A 263 -5.70 -8.90 -13.37
N ALA A 264 -4.52 -8.30 -13.44
CA ALA A 264 -4.06 -7.56 -14.61
C ALA A 264 -4.03 -8.44 -15.86
N SER A 265 -3.67 -9.71 -15.71
CA SER A 265 -3.43 -10.62 -16.83
C SER A 265 -4.51 -11.70 -17.01
N GLY A 266 -5.56 -11.70 -16.17
CA GLY A 266 -6.64 -12.68 -16.24
C GLY A 266 -6.20 -14.12 -15.90
N ILE A 267 -5.20 -14.29 -15.05
CA ILE A 267 -4.70 -15.60 -14.62
C ILE A 267 -5.71 -16.24 -13.65
N ARG A 268 -6.09 -17.50 -13.91
CA ARG A 268 -7.09 -18.23 -13.12
C ARG A 268 -6.47 -19.07 -12.01
N GLY A 269 -5.29 -19.62 -12.26
CA GLY A 269 -4.54 -20.39 -11.27
C GLY A 269 -3.91 -19.46 -10.22
N PRO A 270 -4.17 -19.63 -8.91
CA PRO A 270 -3.52 -18.83 -7.89
C PRO A 270 -2.02 -19.14 -7.81
N TYR A 271 -1.20 -18.12 -7.58
CA TYR A 271 0.20 -18.30 -7.22
C TYR A 271 0.27 -18.87 -5.79
N GLU A 272 1.01 -19.96 -5.61
CA GLU A 272 1.05 -20.68 -4.33
C GLU A 272 2.49 -20.89 -3.91
N THR A 273 3.07 -19.92 -3.20
CA THR A 273 4.46 -19.96 -2.71
C THR A 273 4.73 -21.12 -1.77
N ASN A 274 3.72 -21.62 -1.05
CA ASN A 274 3.83 -22.80 -0.20
C ASN A 274 3.93 -24.11 -0.97
N ARG A 275 3.37 -24.18 -2.20
CA ARG A 275 3.41 -25.38 -3.04
C ARG A 275 4.59 -25.35 -4.02
N GLU A 276 4.93 -24.16 -4.50
CA GLU A 276 6.02 -23.92 -5.42
C GLU A 276 6.97 -22.87 -4.82
N PRO A 277 7.98 -23.29 -4.03
CA PRO A 277 8.94 -22.38 -3.40
C PRO A 277 9.69 -21.50 -4.41
N SER A 278 9.85 -21.96 -5.65
CA SER A 278 10.44 -21.18 -6.75
C SER A 278 9.67 -19.87 -6.98
N LEU A 279 8.34 -19.88 -6.84
CA LEU A 279 7.53 -18.66 -6.93
C LEU A 279 7.85 -17.68 -5.80
N LYS A 280 8.17 -18.16 -4.59
CA LYS A 280 8.54 -17.29 -3.47
C LYS A 280 9.85 -16.54 -3.78
N ILE A 281 10.84 -17.26 -4.31
CA ILE A 281 12.13 -16.67 -4.70
C ILE A 281 11.91 -15.60 -5.77
N LEU A 282 11.10 -15.89 -6.80
CA LEU A 282 10.77 -14.90 -7.84
C LEU A 282 10.09 -13.67 -7.25
N CYS A 283 9.14 -13.83 -6.30
CA CYS A 283 8.48 -12.72 -5.65
C CYS A 283 9.45 -11.87 -4.82
N ASP A 284 10.34 -12.52 -4.05
CA ASP A 284 11.32 -11.85 -3.20
C ASP A 284 12.33 -11.07 -4.03
N GLU A 285 12.89 -11.66 -5.08
CA GLU A 285 13.84 -10.98 -5.96
C GLU A 285 13.18 -9.83 -6.72
N THR A 286 11.92 -9.97 -7.14
CA THR A 286 11.13 -8.86 -7.73
C THR A 286 11.03 -7.68 -6.76
N ASN A 287 10.74 -7.97 -5.49
CA ASN A 287 10.64 -6.96 -4.44
C ASN A 287 11.99 -6.28 -4.19
N ILE A 288 13.08 -7.05 -4.07
CA ILE A 288 14.44 -6.53 -3.88
C ILE A 288 14.84 -5.61 -5.03
N VAL A 289 14.60 -6.02 -6.29
CA VAL A 289 14.90 -5.20 -7.47
C VAL A 289 14.16 -3.85 -7.40
N ILE A 290 12.89 -3.85 -7.04
CA ILE A 290 12.09 -2.63 -6.95
C ILE A 290 12.54 -1.76 -5.78
N ILE A 291 12.81 -2.34 -4.60
CA ILE A 291 13.29 -1.62 -3.41
C ILE A 291 14.60 -0.89 -3.73
N ILE A 292 15.61 -1.60 -4.22
CA ILE A 292 16.93 -1.01 -4.48
C ILE A 292 16.82 0.09 -5.54
N ALA A 293 16.08 -0.18 -6.63
CA ALA A 293 15.89 0.82 -7.67
C ALA A 293 15.13 2.05 -7.14
N ASN A 294 14.13 1.86 -6.29
CA ASN A 294 13.38 2.95 -5.68
C ASN A 294 14.30 3.84 -4.86
N ASP A 295 15.03 3.27 -3.90
CA ASP A 295 15.90 4.00 -2.98
C ASP A 295 17.05 4.73 -3.69
N ILE A 296 17.55 4.19 -4.81
CA ILE A 296 18.50 4.91 -5.69
C ILE A 296 17.81 6.14 -6.33
N LEU A 297 16.62 5.95 -6.92
CA LEU A 297 15.90 7.00 -7.67
C LEU A 297 15.27 8.06 -6.77
N SER A 298 14.85 7.69 -5.56
CA SER A 298 14.20 8.56 -4.59
C SER A 298 15.19 9.32 -3.71
N LEU A 299 16.47 8.94 -3.69
CA LEU A 299 17.51 9.51 -2.82
C LEU A 299 17.47 11.05 -2.73
N LYS A 300 17.43 11.75 -3.86
CA LYS A 300 17.39 13.22 -3.89
C LYS A 300 16.16 13.78 -3.15
N LYS A 301 15.00 13.18 -3.39
CA LYS A 301 13.73 13.58 -2.76
C LYS A 301 13.77 13.28 -1.26
N GLU A 302 14.32 12.14 -0.87
CA GLU A 302 14.42 11.71 0.53
C GLU A 302 15.36 12.61 1.34
N MET A 303 16.53 12.94 0.79
CA MET A 303 17.48 13.87 1.43
C MET A 303 16.92 15.28 1.55
N ALA A 304 16.19 15.77 0.54
CA ALA A 304 15.50 17.06 0.62
C ALA A 304 14.38 17.12 1.68
N LYS A 305 13.93 15.96 2.18
CA LYS A 305 12.92 15.83 3.24
C LYS A 305 13.50 15.39 4.58
N GLU A 306 14.83 15.32 4.72
CA GLU A 306 15.52 14.81 5.92
C GLU A 306 15.10 13.37 6.29
N CYS A 307 14.69 12.59 5.28
CA CYS A 307 14.23 11.20 5.40
C CYS A 307 15.43 10.27 5.19
N ALA A 308 16.17 9.95 6.25
CA ALA A 308 17.41 9.17 6.18
C ALA A 308 17.24 7.66 6.45
N ASP A 309 16.01 7.19 6.61
CA ASP A 309 15.58 5.80 6.78
C ASP A 309 15.47 5.03 5.44
N SER A 310 16.47 5.22 4.57
CA SER A 310 16.55 4.64 3.22
C SER A 310 17.87 3.87 3.05
N LEU A 311 17.93 2.93 2.10
CA LEU A 311 19.07 2.02 1.91
C LEU A 311 20.40 2.77 1.77
N ILE A 312 20.41 3.84 0.96
CA ILE A 312 21.64 4.56 0.62
C ILE A 312 22.17 5.35 1.84
N PRO A 313 21.39 6.24 2.51
CA PRO A 313 21.86 6.92 3.71
C PRO A 313 22.29 5.97 4.83
N LEU A 314 21.51 4.92 5.10
CA LEU A 314 21.84 3.95 6.15
C LEU A 314 23.13 3.20 5.85
N SER A 315 23.40 2.88 4.58
CA SER A 315 24.65 2.25 4.17
C SER A 315 25.84 3.20 4.25
N CYS A 316 25.63 4.50 4.01
CA CYS A 316 26.67 5.52 4.16
C CYS A 316 27.14 5.66 5.61
N LEU A 317 26.26 5.48 6.60
CA LEU A 317 26.65 5.49 8.02
C LEU A 317 27.70 4.41 8.35
N LYS A 318 27.75 3.32 7.58
CA LYS A 318 28.69 2.21 7.76
C LYS A 318 29.95 2.35 6.90
N ASN A 319 29.81 2.82 5.66
CA ASN A 319 30.85 2.75 4.62
C ASN A 319 31.43 4.11 4.20
N GLY A 320 30.88 5.23 4.67
CA GLY A 320 31.42 6.59 4.57
C GLY A 320 31.28 7.30 3.21
N ASP A 321 31.38 6.57 2.09
CA ASP A 321 31.34 7.15 0.74
C ASP A 321 30.04 6.85 -0.01
N VAL A 322 29.33 7.89 -0.44
CA VAL A 322 28.03 7.79 -1.13
C VAL A 322 28.16 7.11 -2.49
N GLN A 323 29.23 7.41 -3.25
CA GLN A 323 29.41 6.82 -4.58
C GLN A 323 29.65 5.31 -4.48
N SER A 324 30.51 4.88 -3.56
CA SER A 324 30.77 3.46 -3.29
C SER A 324 29.51 2.72 -2.85
N VAL A 325 28.65 3.36 -2.03
CA VAL A 325 27.36 2.78 -1.63
C VAL A 325 26.39 2.67 -2.81
N LEU A 326 26.33 3.68 -3.68
CA LEU A 326 25.52 3.64 -4.91
C LEU A 326 26.00 2.55 -5.87
N ASP A 327 27.31 2.40 -6.04
CA ASP A 327 27.93 1.37 -6.88
C ASP A 327 27.63 -0.04 -6.33
N GLN A 328 27.68 -0.21 -5.01
CA GLN A 328 27.30 -1.46 -4.35
C GLN A 328 25.80 -1.74 -4.54
N ALA A 329 24.92 -0.77 -4.30
CA ALA A 329 23.48 -0.93 -4.50
C ALA A 329 23.15 -1.29 -5.97
N HIS A 330 23.83 -0.67 -6.94
CA HIS A 330 23.70 -1.04 -8.35
C HIS A 330 24.20 -2.48 -8.64
N THR A 331 25.26 -2.92 -7.97
CA THR A 331 25.76 -4.30 -8.06
C THR A 331 24.74 -5.29 -7.47
N ASP A 332 24.15 -4.97 -6.32
CA ASP A 332 23.15 -5.79 -5.66
C ASP A 332 21.86 -5.88 -6.49
N LEU A 333 21.46 -4.79 -7.14
CA LEU A 333 20.37 -4.74 -8.11
C LEU A 333 20.60 -5.71 -9.28
N LEU A 334 21.80 -5.69 -9.88
CA LEU A 334 22.17 -6.62 -10.96
C LEU A 334 22.15 -8.08 -10.49
N ALA A 335 22.63 -8.33 -9.27
CA ALA A 335 22.63 -9.67 -8.68
C ALA A 335 21.21 -10.19 -8.43
N ALA A 336 20.30 -9.34 -7.95
CA ALA A 336 18.89 -9.71 -7.76
C ALA A 336 18.19 -10.05 -9.09
N VAL A 337 18.43 -9.26 -10.13
CA VAL A 337 17.94 -9.57 -11.49
C VAL A 337 18.49 -10.91 -11.98
N ALA A 338 19.78 -11.18 -11.78
CA ALA A 338 20.38 -12.45 -12.20
C ALA A 338 19.79 -13.65 -11.45
N ARG A 339 19.57 -13.55 -10.13
CA ARG A 339 18.93 -14.61 -9.33
C ARG A 339 17.50 -14.87 -9.77
N PHE A 340 16.73 -13.82 -10.07
CA PHE A 340 15.39 -13.96 -10.63
C PHE A 340 15.43 -14.74 -11.96
N GLU A 341 16.29 -14.36 -12.90
CA GLU A 341 16.31 -14.99 -14.23
C GLU A 341 16.71 -16.46 -14.17
N VAL A 342 17.66 -16.83 -13.30
CA VAL A 342 18.03 -18.23 -13.06
C VAL A 342 16.84 -19.02 -12.51
N GLU A 343 16.13 -18.48 -11.52
CA GLU A 343 14.97 -19.17 -10.95
C GLU A 343 13.79 -19.24 -11.93
N ALA A 344 13.63 -18.22 -12.78
CA ALA A 344 12.61 -18.19 -13.82
C ALA A 344 12.85 -19.29 -14.87
N GLU A 345 14.11 -19.48 -15.31
CA GLU A 345 14.47 -20.56 -16.21
C GLU A 345 14.23 -21.94 -15.58
N LYS A 346 14.60 -22.09 -14.30
CA LYS A 346 14.40 -23.32 -13.54
C LYS A 346 12.91 -23.68 -13.43
N VAL A 347 12.06 -22.77 -12.96
CA VAL A 347 10.62 -23.05 -12.77
C VAL A 347 9.89 -23.33 -14.10
N LEU A 348 10.42 -22.83 -15.22
CA LEU A 348 9.87 -23.08 -16.56
C LEU A 348 10.35 -24.39 -17.19
N SER A 349 11.48 -24.94 -16.73
CA SER A 349 12.09 -26.15 -17.31
C SER A 349 11.88 -27.41 -16.47
N GLU A 350 11.67 -27.28 -15.17
CA GLU A 350 11.54 -28.40 -14.24
C GLU A 350 10.07 -28.81 -13.97
N PRO A 351 9.82 -30.05 -13.51
CA PRO A 351 8.51 -30.44 -12.99
C PRO A 351 8.12 -29.55 -11.80
N ARG A 352 6.88 -29.08 -11.80
CA ARG A 352 6.41 -28.04 -10.88
C ARG A 352 5.07 -28.40 -10.25
N GLN A 353 4.81 -27.83 -9.07
CA GLN A 353 3.60 -28.06 -8.30
C GLN A 353 2.79 -26.77 -8.18
N THR A 354 2.37 -26.25 -9.34
CA THR A 354 1.53 -25.04 -9.45
C THR A 354 0.17 -25.35 -10.09
N ARG A 355 -0.85 -24.57 -9.73
CA ARG A 355 -2.16 -24.58 -10.37
C ARG A 355 -2.25 -23.66 -11.60
N MET A 356 -1.20 -22.90 -11.89
CA MET A 356 -1.09 -22.16 -13.15
C MET A 356 -0.72 -23.12 -14.30
N SER A 357 -1.37 -22.95 -15.44
CA SER A 357 -0.90 -23.54 -16.70
C SER A 357 0.49 -23.01 -17.09
N ASP A 358 1.19 -23.68 -18.01
CA ASP A 358 2.48 -23.23 -18.55
C ASP A 358 2.41 -21.80 -19.09
N GLU A 359 1.30 -21.44 -19.73
CA GLU A 359 1.08 -20.12 -20.29
C GLU A 359 0.88 -19.08 -19.19
N GLU A 360 0.00 -19.36 -18.23
CA GLU A 360 -0.24 -18.46 -17.09
C GLU A 360 1.04 -18.24 -16.27
N LEU A 361 1.87 -19.27 -16.09
CA LEU A 361 3.15 -19.13 -15.39
C LEU A 361 4.12 -18.20 -16.14
N ARG A 362 4.23 -18.32 -17.46
CA ARG A 362 5.05 -17.39 -18.27
C ARG A 362 4.54 -15.96 -18.14
N VAL A 363 3.23 -15.78 -18.24
CA VAL A 363 2.59 -14.46 -18.08
C VAL A 363 2.81 -13.90 -16.67
N PHE A 364 2.78 -14.73 -15.62
CA PHE A 364 3.07 -14.31 -14.26
C PHE A 364 4.52 -13.84 -14.09
N ILE A 365 5.49 -14.62 -14.57
CA ILE A 365 6.93 -14.28 -14.53
C ILE A 365 7.21 -12.99 -15.32
N ASP A 366 6.59 -12.85 -16.50
CA ASP A 366 6.69 -11.62 -17.30
C ASP A 366 6.01 -10.44 -16.61
N GLY A 367 4.92 -10.67 -15.87
CA GLY A 367 4.29 -9.69 -15.00
C GLY A 367 5.26 -9.17 -13.94
N CYS A 368 6.00 -10.05 -13.26
CA CYS A 368 7.03 -9.66 -12.28
C CYS A 368 8.10 -8.75 -12.91
N ARG A 369 8.58 -9.11 -14.12
CA ARG A 369 9.52 -8.29 -14.89
C ARG A 369 8.93 -6.92 -15.24
N GLN A 370 7.66 -6.89 -15.64
CA GLN A 370 6.96 -5.65 -15.96
C GLN A 370 6.82 -4.72 -14.75
N LEU A 371 6.68 -5.25 -13.53
CA LEU A 371 6.61 -4.40 -12.34
C LEU A 371 7.87 -3.56 -12.15
N TRP A 372 9.08 -4.14 -12.26
CA TRP A 372 10.31 -3.36 -12.07
C TRP A 372 10.63 -2.44 -13.25
N VAL A 373 10.30 -2.85 -14.48
CA VAL A 373 10.43 -1.98 -15.66
C VAL A 373 9.47 -0.80 -15.52
N GLY A 374 8.24 -1.08 -15.13
CA GLY A 374 7.21 -0.09 -14.91
C GLY A 374 7.57 0.88 -13.80
N ASN A 375 8.13 0.40 -12.69
CA ASN A 375 8.68 1.22 -11.62
C ASN A 375 9.77 2.17 -12.13
N PHE A 376 10.73 1.65 -12.90
CA PHE A 376 11.81 2.47 -13.46
C PHE A 376 11.27 3.55 -14.42
N GLU A 377 10.48 3.16 -15.41
CA GLU A 377 9.94 4.08 -16.42
C GLU A 377 8.99 5.13 -15.83
N TRP A 378 8.16 4.75 -14.85
CA TRP A 378 7.35 5.71 -14.11
C TRP A 378 8.22 6.68 -13.30
N SER A 379 9.23 6.17 -12.59
CA SER A 379 10.12 6.99 -11.75
C SER A 379 10.87 8.06 -12.54
N LEU A 380 11.27 7.76 -13.78
CA LEU A 380 11.93 8.72 -14.68
C LEU A 380 11.01 9.84 -15.19
N ARG A 381 9.69 9.64 -15.14
CA ARG A 381 8.70 10.52 -15.79
C ARG A 381 7.80 11.25 -14.79
N THR A 382 7.62 10.68 -13.61
CA THR A 382 6.79 11.25 -12.56
C THR A 382 7.39 12.55 -12.02
N GLY A 383 6.51 13.47 -11.60
CA GLY A 383 6.93 14.65 -10.84
C GLY A 383 7.34 14.31 -9.40
N ARG A 384 6.98 13.12 -8.88
CA ARG A 384 7.21 12.72 -7.48
C ARG A 384 8.69 12.74 -7.06
N TYR A 385 9.60 12.36 -7.95
CA TYR A 385 11.03 12.28 -7.65
C TYR A 385 11.84 13.47 -8.19
N GLY A 386 11.22 14.36 -8.98
CA GLY A 386 11.92 15.50 -9.57
C GLY A 386 13.04 15.11 -10.54
N LEU A 387 12.95 13.93 -11.15
CA LEU A 387 13.96 13.35 -12.05
C LEU A 387 13.81 13.82 -13.51
N GLN A 388 13.14 14.94 -13.74
CA GLN A 388 12.82 15.43 -15.09
C GLN A 388 14.07 15.84 -15.89
N SER A 389 15.20 16.05 -15.23
CA SER A 389 16.50 16.37 -15.83
C SER A 389 17.40 15.15 -16.09
N ILE A 390 16.91 13.93 -15.92
CA ILE A 390 17.68 12.70 -16.19
C ILE A 390 18.00 12.58 -17.68
N ASP A 391 19.21 12.10 -17.98
CA ASP A 391 19.60 11.68 -19.33
C ASP A 391 18.74 10.48 -19.73
N LYS A 392 17.77 10.73 -20.61
CA LYS A 392 16.83 9.72 -21.08
C LYS A 392 17.50 8.61 -21.89
N THR A 393 18.68 8.87 -22.47
CA THR A 393 19.37 7.94 -23.36
C THR A 393 20.03 6.78 -22.62
N ASN A 394 20.66 7.02 -21.47
CA ASN A 394 21.35 5.99 -20.66
C ASN A 394 20.76 5.81 -19.25
N GLY A 395 19.78 6.65 -18.87
CA GLY A 395 19.18 6.66 -17.54
C GLY A 395 20.19 7.02 -16.44
N SER A 396 21.24 7.77 -16.78
CA SER A 396 22.20 8.31 -15.82
C SER A 396 21.66 9.61 -15.21
N PHE A 397 21.91 9.79 -13.93
CA PHE A 397 21.51 11.01 -13.23
C PHE A 397 22.54 11.36 -12.17
N SER A 398 22.81 12.65 -12.06
CA SER A 398 23.66 13.18 -11.00
C SER A 398 22.78 13.60 -9.84
N VAL A 399 22.98 12.98 -8.69
CA VAL A 399 22.43 13.47 -7.43
C VAL A 399 23.44 14.47 -6.87
N VAL A 400 23.17 15.76 -7.08
CA VAL A 400 23.84 16.81 -6.31
C VAL A 400 23.02 16.97 -5.04
N LEU A 401 23.56 16.45 -3.93
CA LEU A 401 22.96 16.53 -2.58
C LEU A 401 23.15 17.91 -1.97
#